data_AF-A0A922VEQ0-F1
#
_entry.id   AF-A0A922VEQ0-F1
#
_cell.length_a   1.000
_cell.length_b   1.000
_cell.length_c   1.000
_cell.angle_alpha   90.00
_cell.angle_beta   90.00
_cell.angle_gamma   90.00
#
_symmetry.space_group_name_H-M   'P 1'
#
loop_
_entity.id
_entity.type
_entity.pdbx_description
1 polymer ?
#
loop_
_entity_poly.entity_id
_entity_poly.type
_entity_poly.pdbx_seq_one_letter_code
_entity_poly.pdbx_strand_id
1 'polypeptide(L)'
;TIEAEPRADGSRRTTRYDIDMTKCIYCGFCAEACPVDAIVEGPNFEFATETREELIYDKAKLLDNGDRWERAIAANLAADAPYR
;
A
#
# COMPACT_ATOMS: atom_id res chain seq x y z
N THR A 1 -10.94 0.98 -4.86
CA THR A 1 -11.93 -0.07 -4.52
C THR A 1 -11.20 -1.34 -4.14
N ILE A 2 -11.71 -2.12 -3.20
CA ILE A 2 -11.05 -3.34 -2.70
C ILE A 2 -12.03 -4.51 -2.84
N GLU A 3 -11.61 -5.56 -3.54
CA GLU A 3 -12.38 -6.79 -3.76
C GLU A 3 -11.49 -8.01 -3.46
N ALA A 4 -12.07 -9.07 -2.89
CA ALA A 4 -11.33 -10.27 -2.50
C ALA A 4 -12.17 -11.53 -2.65
N GLU A 5 -11.51 -12.60 -3.09
CA GLU A 5 -12.12 -13.91 -3.33
C GLU A 5 -11.23 -15.03 -2.74
N PRO A 6 -11.81 -16.18 -2.38
CA PRO A 6 -11.04 -17.38 -2.06
C PRO A 6 -10.29 -17.90 -3.29
N ARG A 7 -9.01 -18.23 -3.12
CA ARG A 7 -8.21 -18.94 -4.12
C ARG A 7 -8.39 -20.44 -4.01
N ALA A 8 -7.91 -21.18 -5.01
CA ALA A 8 -7.94 -22.65 -5.03
C ALA A 8 -7.17 -23.30 -3.87
N ASP A 9 -6.18 -22.61 -3.30
CA ASP A 9 -5.42 -23.03 -2.12
C ASP A 9 -6.15 -22.75 -0.78
N GLY A 10 -7.39 -22.26 -0.83
CA GLY A 10 -8.19 -21.90 0.34
C GLY A 10 -7.84 -20.54 0.94
N SER A 11 -6.84 -19.83 0.43
CA SER A 11 -6.46 -18.50 0.93
C SER A 11 -7.42 -17.42 0.42
N ARG A 12 -7.81 -16.47 1.29
CA ARG A 12 -8.57 -15.28 0.88
C ARG A 12 -7.61 -14.17 0.48
N ARG A 13 -7.68 -13.72 -0.77
CA ARG A 13 -6.73 -12.74 -1.32
C ARG A 13 -7.46 -11.72 -2.19
N THR A 14 -6.93 -10.50 -2.23
CA THR A 14 -7.52 -9.43 -3.04
C THR A 14 -7.39 -9.74 -4.53
N THR A 15 -8.47 -9.63 -5.27
CA THR A 15 -8.49 -9.66 -6.74
C THR A 15 -8.31 -8.25 -7.29
N ARG A 16 -8.75 -7.24 -6.54
CA ARG A 16 -8.61 -5.82 -6.85
C ARG A 16 -8.26 -5.03 -5.60
N TYR A 17 -7.32 -4.10 -5.72
CA TYR A 17 -6.93 -3.20 -4.64
C TYR A 17 -6.43 -1.89 -5.26
N ASP A 18 -7.35 -0.94 -5.44
CA ASP A 18 -7.05 0.32 -6.10
C ASP A 18 -7.09 1.48 -5.12
N ILE A 19 -6.07 2.34 -5.17
CA ILE A 19 -5.98 3.60 -4.45
C ILE A 19 -5.87 4.75 -5.46
N ASP A 20 -6.80 5.71 -5.36
CA ASP A 20 -6.72 6.97 -6.10
C ASP A 20 -5.89 7.97 -5.28
N MET A 21 -4.64 8.19 -5.67
CA MET A 21 -3.71 9.09 -4.97
C MET A 21 -4.14 10.55 -5.04
N THR A 22 -5.09 10.91 -5.93
CA THR A 22 -5.69 12.26 -5.97
C THR A 22 -6.81 12.45 -4.96
N LYS A 23 -7.34 11.35 -4.40
CA LYS A 23 -8.32 11.36 -3.29
C LYS A 23 -7.70 11.02 -1.95
N CYS A 24 -6.58 10.30 -1.95
CA CYS A 24 -5.80 10.04 -0.75
C CYS A 24 -5.34 11.37 -0.13
N ILE A 25 -5.49 11.52 1.18
CA ILE A 25 -5.04 12.70 1.93
C ILE A 25 -3.79 12.41 2.77
N TYR A 26 -3.17 11.23 2.60
CA TYR A 26 -1.92 10.84 3.26
C TYR A 26 -2.00 10.94 4.80
N CYS A 27 -3.09 10.43 5.39
CA CYS A 27 -3.33 10.52 6.83
C CYS A 27 -2.80 9.33 7.64
N GLY A 28 -2.19 8.32 7.02
CA GLY A 28 -1.68 7.12 7.70
C GLY A 28 -2.73 6.13 8.26
N PHE A 29 -4.02 6.48 8.32
CA PHE A 29 -5.04 5.61 8.95
C PHE A 29 -5.20 4.22 8.32
N CYS A 30 -4.93 4.07 7.01
CA CYS A 30 -4.94 2.75 6.39
C CYS A 30 -3.83 1.85 6.93
N ALA A 31 -2.66 2.41 7.23
CA ALA A 31 -1.52 1.69 7.78
C ALA A 31 -1.72 1.33 9.26
N GLU A 32 -2.45 2.15 10.03
CA GLU A 32 -2.81 1.84 11.43
C GLU A 32 -3.96 0.83 11.51
N ALA A 33 -4.94 0.93 10.61
CA ALA A 33 -6.10 0.04 10.60
C ALA A 33 -5.77 -1.38 10.14
N CYS A 34 -4.63 -1.57 9.45
CA CYS A 34 -4.27 -2.88 8.89
C CYS A 34 -3.78 -3.82 10.00
N PRO A 35 -4.46 -4.94 10.29
CA PRO A 35 -4.09 -5.84 11.39
C PRO A 35 -2.86 -6.71 11.10
N VAL A 36 -2.29 -6.61 9.91
CA VAL A 36 -1.22 -7.49 9.40
C VAL A 36 -0.16 -6.71 8.62
N ASP A 37 -0.13 -5.37 8.75
CA ASP A 37 0.81 -4.48 8.06
C ASP A 37 0.90 -4.70 6.53
N ALA A 38 -0.22 -5.05 5.88
CA ALA A 38 -0.24 -5.31 4.44
C ALA A 38 -0.21 -4.03 3.58
N ILE A 39 -0.76 -2.92 4.08
CA ILE A 39 -0.68 -1.60 3.46
C ILE A 39 0.06 -0.67 4.42
N VAL A 40 1.03 0.05 3.88
CA VAL A 40 1.89 0.97 4.63
C VAL A 40 2.14 2.22 3.79
N GLU A 41 2.37 3.34 4.46
CA GLU A 41 2.78 4.58 3.81
C GLU A 41 4.31 4.61 3.72
N GLY A 42 4.84 4.33 2.52
CA GLY A 42 6.28 4.29 2.29
C GLY A 42 6.93 5.68 2.36
N PRO A 43 8.28 5.75 2.44
CA PRO A 43 9.00 7.02 2.61
C PRO A 43 9.10 7.87 1.33
N ASN A 44 8.65 7.36 0.19
CA ASN A 44 8.81 8.03 -1.10
C ASN A 44 7.78 9.15 -1.29
N PHE A 45 8.25 10.37 -1.47
CA PHE A 45 7.41 11.55 -1.77
C PHE A 45 7.62 12.09 -3.19
N GLU A 46 8.67 11.65 -3.89
CA GLU A 46 9.04 12.13 -5.23
C GLU A 46 8.42 11.23 -6.32
N PHE A 47 7.10 11.32 -6.49
CA PHE A 47 6.37 10.54 -7.49
C PHE A 47 5.37 11.38 -8.29
N ALA A 48 5.68 12.67 -8.51
CA ALA A 48 4.90 13.49 -9.41
C ALA A 48 4.85 12.86 -10.81
N THR A 49 3.69 12.95 -11.45
CA THR A 49 3.40 12.37 -12.78
C THR A 49 2.83 13.43 -13.71
N GLU A 50 2.90 13.18 -15.01
CA GLU A 50 2.43 14.11 -16.03
C GLU A 50 0.92 13.97 -16.30
N THR A 51 0.36 12.79 -16.02
CA THR A 51 -1.07 12.52 -16.18
C THR A 51 -1.74 12.11 -14.87
N ARG A 52 -3.06 12.31 -14.80
CA ARG A 52 -3.86 11.96 -13.63
C ARG A 52 -4.01 10.45 -13.48
N GLU A 53 -4.11 9.74 -14.60
CA GLU A 53 -4.32 8.31 -14.66
C GLU A 53 -3.17 7.54 -14.01
N GLU A 54 -1.94 8.06 -14.13
CA GLU A 54 -0.77 7.52 -13.45
C GLU A 54 -0.90 7.54 -11.92
N LEU A 55 -1.73 8.43 -11.34
CA LEU A 55 -2.00 8.53 -9.90
C LEU A 55 -3.15 7.63 -9.42
N ILE A 56 -3.74 6.83 -10.31
CA ILE A 56 -4.74 5.81 -9.95
C ILE A 56 -4.01 4.49 -9.86
N TYR A 57 -3.52 4.17 -8.66
CA TYR A 57 -2.68 2.98 -8.45
C TYR A 57 -3.57 1.74 -8.32
N ASP A 58 -3.26 0.74 -9.12
CA ASP A 58 -3.83 -0.60 -8.98
C ASP A 58 -2.99 -1.47 -8.03
N LYS A 59 -3.45 -2.69 -7.81
CA LYS A 59 -2.77 -3.66 -6.95
C LYS A 59 -1.35 -3.96 -7.42
N ALA A 60 -1.12 -4.03 -8.73
CA ALA A 60 0.20 -4.37 -9.27
C ALA A 60 1.20 -3.25 -9.00
N LYS A 61 0.80 -1.99 -9.19
CA LYS A 61 1.64 -0.83 -8.91
C LYS A 61 1.98 -0.70 -7.42
N LEU A 62 1.02 -1.01 -6.54
CA LEU A 62 1.24 -0.98 -5.08
C LEU A 62 2.22 -2.08 -4.64
N LEU A 63 2.14 -3.28 -5.23
CA LEU A 63 3.10 -4.36 -4.95
C LEU A 63 4.50 -4.01 -5.47
N ASP A 64 4.62 -3.47 -6.68
CA ASP A 64 5.90 -2.99 -7.26
C ASP A 64 6.57 -1.94 -6.36
N ASN A 65 5.79 -0.99 -5.83
CA ASN A 65 6.29 -0.03 -4.86
C ASN A 65 6.75 -0.69 -3.56
N GLY A 66 6.02 -1.69 -3.06
CA GLY A 66 6.41 -2.48 -1.90
C GLY A 66 7.76 -3.16 -2.12
N ASP A 67 7.90 -3.91 -3.21
CA ASP A 67 9.14 -4.61 -3.57
C ASP A 67 10.33 -3.64 -3.70
N ARG A 68 10.11 -2.45 -4.28
CA ARG A 68 11.15 -1.42 -4.43
C ARG A 68 11.60 -0.83 -3.09
N TRP A 69 10.68 -0.60 -2.16
CA TRP A 69 10.94 0.13 -0.92
C TRP A 69 11.00 -0.75 0.33
N GLU A 70 10.86 -2.06 0.20
CA GLU A 70 10.76 -3.03 1.31
C GLU A 70 11.85 -2.83 2.37
N ARG A 71 13.11 -2.63 1.97
CA ARG A 71 14.21 -2.43 2.92
C ARG A 71 14.02 -1.17 3.79
N ALA A 72 13.56 -0.08 3.19
CA ALA A 72 13.35 1.17 3.91
C ALA A 72 12.08 1.12 4.76
N ILE A 73 11.01 0.53 4.22
CA ILE A 73 9.75 0.27 4.93
C ILE A 73 10.01 -0.58 6.18
N ALA A 74 10.70 -1.71 6.03
CA ALA A 74 11.01 -2.61 7.13
C ALA A 74 11.87 -1.94 8.21
N ALA A 75 12.86 -1.13 7.83
CA ALA A 75 13.67 -0.37 8.77
C ALA A 75 12.83 0.66 9.55
N ASN A 76 11.94 1.38 8.87
CA ASN A 76 11.07 2.38 9.50
C ASN A 76 10.04 1.71 10.43
N LEU A 77 9.42 0.61 10.02
CA LEU A 77 8.48 -0.14 10.86
C LEU A 77 9.18 -0.69 12.11
N ALA A 78 10.40 -1.22 11.98
CA ALA A 78 11.15 -1.71 13.14
C ALA A 78 11.51 -0.58 14.13
N ALA A 79 11.78 0.62 13.63
CA ALA A 79 12.04 1.79 14.47
C ALA A 79 10.76 2.33 15.14
N ASP A 80 9.61 2.26 14.45
CA ASP A 80 8.32 2.78 14.92
C ASP A 80 7.52 1.78 15.78
N ALA A 81 7.85 0.48 15.71
CA ALA A 81 7.17 -0.60 16.44
C ALA A 81 6.94 -0.36 17.94
N PRO A 82 7.83 0.33 18.71
CA PRO A 82 7.57 0.63 20.12
C PRO A 82 6.46 1.66 20.37
N TYR A 83 6.06 2.42 19.35
CA TYR A 83 5.11 3.54 19.47
C TYR A 83 3.75 3.25 18.82
N ARG A 84 3.59 2.07 18.22
CA ARG A 84 2.36 1.57 17.60
C ARG A 84 1.63 0.56 18.48
#